data_AF-A0A850RN47-F1
#
_entry.id   AF-A0A850RN47-F1
#
_cell.length_a   1.000
_cell.length_b   1.000
_cell.length_c   1.000
_cell.angle_alpha   90.00
_cell.angle_beta   90.00
_cell.angle_gamma   90.00
#
_symmetry.space_group_name_H-M   'P 1'
#
loop_
_entity.id
_entity.type
_entity.pdbx_description
1 polymer ?
#
loop_
_entity_poly.entity_id
_entity_poly.type
_entity_poly.pdbx_seq_one_letter_code
_entity_poly.pdbx_strand_id
1 'polypeptide(L)'
;MSNEPITVFEGQEIDVSWDGRLCIHLGECGKAEGDLFVGGREPWCQPDAVSRAEVREVVERCPTGALSYRDKTGEPESAPSENRCLVANNGPLYLSGDLEIEGAPQDMPGVRRRVALCRCGASKNKPFCDNSHAEARFEDGGAIGSRGPGLSERGGPLKVRLMPDGPLKLEGNLTLIAGSGRPAWEGTQTALCRCGASKNKPFCDGSHRAAGFKSD
;
A
#
# COMPACT_ATOMS: atom_id res chain seq x y z
N MET A 1 9.65 -1.62 13.21
CA MET A 1 9.67 -1.77 11.74
C MET A 1 10.55 -2.96 11.37
N SER A 2 10.33 -3.59 10.22
CA SER A 2 11.19 -4.66 9.69
C SER A 2 12.60 -4.13 9.39
N ASN A 3 13.60 -5.00 9.53
CA ASN A 3 15.01 -4.72 9.23
C ASN A 3 15.45 -5.35 7.90
N GLU A 4 14.52 -5.80 7.08
CA GLU A 4 14.84 -6.35 5.75
C GLU A 4 15.57 -5.34 4.87
N PRO A 5 16.48 -5.80 4.00
CA PRO A 5 17.32 -4.91 3.21
C PRO A 5 16.54 -4.25 2.06
N ILE A 6 17.02 -3.07 1.68
CA ILE A 6 16.70 -2.47 0.38
C ILE A 6 17.76 -2.95 -0.61
N THR A 7 17.34 -3.57 -1.71
CA THR A 7 18.22 -3.98 -2.80
C THR A 7 18.03 -3.05 -3.99
N VAL A 8 19.12 -2.50 -4.53
CA VAL A 8 19.11 -1.66 -5.73
C VAL A 8 19.70 -2.45 -6.89
N PHE A 9 18.96 -2.54 -7.98
CA PHE A 9 19.39 -3.09 -9.26
C PHE A 9 19.71 -1.91 -10.18
N GLU A 10 21.00 -1.69 -10.42
CA GLU A 10 21.46 -0.59 -11.25
C GLU A 10 21.22 -0.89 -12.73
N GLY A 11 20.71 0.09 -13.47
CA GLY A 11 20.60 0.06 -14.93
C GLY A 11 21.33 1.23 -15.56
N GLN A 12 21.46 1.27 -16.88
CA GLN A 12 22.10 2.39 -17.59
C GLN A 12 21.24 3.65 -17.53
N GLU A 13 19.94 3.54 -17.72
CA GLU A 13 19.00 4.67 -17.75
C GLU A 13 18.12 4.80 -16.51
N ILE A 14 17.83 3.68 -15.84
CA ILE A 14 16.87 3.60 -14.73
C ILE A 14 17.30 2.52 -13.75
N ASP A 15 17.33 2.87 -12.47
CA ASP A 15 17.63 1.93 -11.39
C ASP A 15 16.32 1.45 -10.77
N VAL A 16 16.24 0.18 -10.37
CA VAL A 16 15.08 -0.39 -9.69
C VAL A 16 15.45 -0.71 -8.24
N SER A 17 14.63 -0.27 -7.29
CA SER A 17 14.80 -0.57 -5.87
C SER A 17 13.70 -1.51 -5.40
N TRP A 18 14.10 -2.56 -4.67
CA TRP A 18 13.22 -3.45 -3.94
C TRP A 18 13.42 -3.30 -2.43
N ASP A 19 12.38 -2.86 -1.73
CA ASP A 19 12.34 -2.73 -0.27
C ASP A 19 11.66 -3.95 0.35
N GLY A 20 12.46 -4.86 0.92
CA GLY A 20 11.96 -6.08 1.56
C GLY A 20 11.01 -5.78 2.71
N ARG A 21 11.18 -4.66 3.42
CA ARG A 21 10.32 -4.26 4.56
C ARG A 21 8.86 -4.11 4.16
N LEU A 22 8.58 -3.83 2.88
CA LEU A 22 7.23 -3.60 2.35
C LEU A 22 6.71 -4.76 1.49
N CYS A 23 7.57 -5.71 1.11
CA CYS A 23 7.23 -6.77 0.18
C CYS A 23 6.47 -7.89 0.89
N ILE A 24 5.19 -8.05 0.55
CA ILE A 24 4.37 -9.18 1.03
C ILE A 24 4.30 -10.34 0.02
N HIS A 25 5.17 -10.32 -1.00
CA HIS A 25 5.27 -11.34 -2.06
C HIS A 25 3.95 -11.62 -2.81
N LEU A 26 3.17 -10.57 -3.13
CA LEU A 26 1.94 -10.72 -3.93
C LEU A 26 2.22 -11.27 -5.35
N GLY A 27 3.41 -11.00 -5.89
CA GLY A 27 3.90 -11.60 -7.12
C GLY A 27 3.49 -10.87 -8.42
N GLU A 28 2.94 -9.65 -8.36
CA GLU A 28 2.62 -8.87 -9.56
C GLU A 28 3.84 -8.66 -10.47
N CYS A 29 5.01 -8.35 -9.89
CA CYS A 29 6.25 -8.18 -10.63
C CYS A 29 6.71 -9.47 -11.33
N GLY A 30 6.64 -10.62 -10.65
CA GLY A 30 7.06 -11.91 -11.22
C GLY A 30 6.06 -12.52 -12.21
N LYS A 31 4.84 -11.97 -12.29
CA LYS A 31 3.82 -12.35 -13.28
C LYS A 31 3.82 -11.43 -14.51
N ALA A 32 4.52 -10.31 -14.45
CA ALA A 32 4.64 -9.43 -15.60
C ALA A 32 5.35 -10.17 -16.74
N GLU A 33 4.84 -10.03 -17.95
CA GLU A 33 5.56 -10.47 -19.15
C GLU A 33 6.84 -9.63 -19.33
N GLY A 34 7.85 -10.20 -19.97
CA GLY A 34 9.13 -9.55 -20.22
C GLY A 34 10.27 -10.05 -19.33
N ASP A 35 11.46 -9.47 -19.54
CA ASP A 35 12.69 -9.93 -18.92
C ASP A 35 13.15 -9.04 -17.75
N LEU A 36 12.31 -8.10 -17.29
CA LEU A 36 12.64 -7.25 -16.15
C LEU A 36 12.79 -8.06 -14.86
N PHE A 37 11.83 -8.94 -14.55
CA PHE A 37 11.79 -9.76 -13.34
C PHE A 37 11.64 -11.24 -13.69
N VAL A 38 12.72 -12.01 -13.55
CA VAL A 38 12.75 -13.44 -13.91
C VAL A 38 13.04 -14.27 -12.66
N GLY A 39 12.08 -15.11 -12.26
CA GLY A 39 12.24 -16.03 -11.14
C GLY A 39 13.38 -17.03 -11.37
N GLY A 40 14.28 -17.18 -10.40
CA GLY A 40 15.44 -18.07 -10.48
C GLY A 40 16.66 -17.50 -11.20
N ARG A 41 16.59 -16.28 -11.76
CA ARG A 41 17.75 -15.54 -12.28
C ARG A 41 18.47 -14.79 -11.15
N GLU A 42 19.78 -14.62 -11.26
CA GLU A 42 20.58 -13.81 -10.35
C GLU A 42 21.38 -12.72 -11.11
N PRO A 43 21.11 -11.43 -10.89
CA PRO A 43 19.98 -10.89 -10.14
C PRO A 43 18.64 -11.18 -10.83
N TRP A 44 17.58 -11.36 -10.04
CA TRP A 44 16.24 -11.64 -10.57
C TRP A 44 15.67 -10.44 -11.33
N CYS A 45 16.04 -9.23 -10.92
CA CYS A 45 15.72 -7.97 -11.60
C CYS A 45 16.88 -7.51 -12.47
N GLN A 46 16.62 -7.18 -13.74
CA GLN A 46 17.59 -6.63 -14.69
C GLN A 46 16.97 -5.43 -15.45
N PRO A 47 17.20 -4.18 -15.02
CA PRO A 47 16.60 -3.00 -15.65
C PRO A 47 16.97 -2.84 -17.12
N ASP A 48 18.20 -3.20 -17.50
CA ASP A 48 18.72 -3.07 -18.87
C ASP A 48 18.21 -4.16 -19.83
N ALA A 49 17.46 -5.15 -19.33
CA ALA A 49 16.89 -6.21 -20.17
C ALA A 49 15.62 -5.74 -20.92
N VAL A 50 15.04 -4.61 -20.52
CA VAL A 50 13.80 -4.07 -21.06
C VAL A 50 13.92 -2.56 -21.30
N SER A 51 12.90 -1.96 -21.94
CA SER A 51 12.89 -0.51 -22.14
C SER A 51 12.67 0.25 -20.82
N ARG A 52 13.17 1.48 -20.71
CA ARG A 52 12.86 2.39 -19.58
C ARG A 52 11.37 2.54 -19.32
N ALA A 53 10.55 2.61 -20.37
CA ALA A 53 9.10 2.72 -20.24
C ALA A 53 8.49 1.46 -19.60
N GLU A 54 8.96 0.28 -19.97
CA GLU A 54 8.54 -1.00 -19.39
C GLU A 54 8.96 -1.14 -17.93
N VAL A 55 10.17 -0.68 -17.55
CA VAL A 55 10.58 -0.62 -16.14
C VAL A 55 9.58 0.16 -15.30
N ARG A 56 9.22 1.38 -15.75
CA ARG A 56 8.28 2.25 -15.04
C ARG A 56 6.93 1.57 -14.91
N GLU A 57 6.41 1.07 -16.03
CA GLU A 57 5.10 0.43 -16.13
C GLU A 57 4.98 -0.79 -15.20
N VAL A 58 5.96 -1.70 -15.19
CA VAL A 58 5.93 -2.91 -14.34
C VAL A 58 6.17 -2.58 -12.86
N VAL A 59 7.10 -1.68 -12.54
CA VAL A 59 7.37 -1.27 -11.15
C VAL A 59 6.16 -0.57 -10.53
N GLU A 60 5.47 0.29 -11.29
CA GLU A 60 4.28 1.02 -10.83
C GLU A 60 3.07 0.12 -10.53
N ARG A 61 3.07 -1.13 -11.00
CA ARG A 61 2.05 -2.14 -10.65
C ARG A 61 2.21 -2.71 -9.23
N CYS A 62 3.37 -2.51 -8.58
CA CYS A 62 3.62 -3.05 -7.24
C CYS A 62 2.69 -2.41 -6.18
N PRO A 63 1.71 -3.15 -5.63
CA PRO A 63 0.65 -2.53 -4.83
C PRO A 63 1.07 -2.16 -3.40
N THR A 64 2.24 -2.63 -2.96
CA THR A 64 2.75 -2.34 -1.62
C THR A 64 3.76 -1.19 -1.57
N GLY A 65 4.16 -0.67 -2.73
CA GLY A 65 5.26 0.29 -2.81
C GLY A 65 6.63 -0.33 -2.51
N ALA A 66 6.72 -1.67 -2.43
CA ALA A 66 8.00 -2.36 -2.24
C ALA A 66 8.93 -2.22 -3.44
N LEU A 67 8.38 -2.01 -4.65
CA LEU A 67 9.17 -1.62 -5.81
C LEU A 67 9.02 -0.13 -6.06
N SER A 68 10.15 0.49 -6.38
CA SER A 68 10.27 1.87 -6.83
C SER A 68 11.43 1.96 -7.82
N TYR A 69 11.55 3.09 -8.52
CA TYR A 69 12.66 3.30 -9.45
C TYR A 69 13.26 4.70 -9.28
N ARG A 70 14.49 4.84 -9.74
CA ARG A 70 15.15 6.14 -9.95
C ARG A 70 15.45 6.28 -11.44
N ASP A 71 14.68 7.13 -12.10
CA ASP A 71 14.91 7.50 -13.50
C ASP A 71 16.08 8.50 -13.55
N LYS A 72 17.15 8.18 -14.31
CA LYS A 72 18.35 9.02 -14.36
C LYS A 72 18.17 10.32 -15.13
N THR A 73 17.03 10.47 -15.82
CA THR A 73 16.60 11.77 -16.37
C THR A 73 16.11 12.74 -15.29
N GLY A 74 15.81 12.25 -14.08
CA GLY A 74 15.30 13.03 -12.95
C GLY A 74 13.77 13.04 -12.83
N GLU A 75 13.05 12.40 -13.76
CA GLU A 75 11.59 12.29 -13.73
C GLU A 75 11.11 11.39 -12.57
N PRO A 76 10.37 11.90 -11.58
CA PRO A 76 9.86 11.08 -10.49
C PRO A 76 8.72 10.18 -10.96
N GLU A 77 8.36 9.22 -10.11
CA GLU A 77 7.13 8.46 -10.29
C GLU A 77 5.91 9.36 -10.17
N SER A 78 4.97 9.24 -11.12
CA SER A 78 3.76 10.05 -11.15
C SER A 78 2.72 9.57 -10.14
N ALA A 79 2.00 10.50 -9.53
CA ALA A 79 0.82 10.16 -8.75
C ALA A 79 -0.26 9.53 -9.65
N PRO A 80 -0.95 8.48 -9.20
CA PRO A 80 -2.22 8.08 -9.79
C PRO A 80 -3.21 9.26 -9.82
N SER A 81 -4.06 9.30 -10.85
CA SER A 81 -5.07 10.37 -11.01
C SER A 81 -6.16 10.36 -9.93
N GLU A 82 -6.27 9.29 -9.14
CA GLU A 82 -7.24 9.15 -8.06
C GLU A 82 -6.60 8.50 -6.84
N ASN A 83 -7.00 8.92 -5.64
CA ASN A 83 -6.67 8.16 -4.44
C ASN A 83 -7.71 7.06 -4.21
N ARG A 84 -7.23 5.83 -4.09
CA ARG A 84 -8.06 4.63 -3.92
C ARG A 84 -7.57 3.81 -2.74
N CYS A 85 -8.49 3.22 -2.00
CA CYS A 85 -8.19 2.21 -0.99
C CYS A 85 -8.96 0.92 -1.29
N LEU A 86 -8.27 -0.15 -1.70
CA LEU A 86 -8.87 -1.46 -1.79
C LEU A 86 -8.86 -2.14 -0.41
N VAL A 87 -10.04 -2.51 0.06
CA VAL A 87 -10.23 -3.30 1.28
C VAL A 87 -10.17 -4.77 0.90
N ALA A 88 -8.98 -5.38 0.98
CA ALA A 88 -8.78 -6.76 0.53
C ALA A 88 -9.47 -7.76 1.47
N ASN A 89 -10.07 -8.80 0.91
CA ASN A 89 -10.65 -9.92 1.66
C ASN A 89 -9.59 -10.54 2.58
N ASN A 90 -9.90 -10.67 3.87
CA ASN A 90 -9.02 -11.24 4.90
C ASN A 90 -7.62 -10.61 4.96
N GLY A 91 -7.45 -9.42 4.38
CA GLY A 91 -6.15 -8.86 4.06
C GLY A 91 -6.02 -7.38 4.38
N PRO A 92 -4.95 -6.74 3.87
CA PRO A 92 -4.63 -5.35 4.18
C PRO A 92 -5.55 -4.33 3.51
N LEU A 93 -5.32 -3.07 3.84
CA LEU A 93 -5.77 -1.92 3.06
C LEU A 93 -4.70 -1.59 2.01
N TYR A 94 -4.98 -1.75 0.72
CA TYR A 94 -4.08 -1.29 -0.34
C TYR A 94 -4.45 0.14 -0.72
N LEU A 95 -3.59 1.11 -0.41
CA LEU A 95 -3.73 2.49 -0.84
C LEU A 95 -2.92 2.74 -2.11
N SER A 96 -3.49 3.49 -3.04
CA SER A 96 -2.83 4.01 -4.24
C SER A 96 -3.24 5.47 -4.42
N GLY A 97 -2.30 6.38 -4.68
CA GLY A 97 -2.57 7.81 -4.76
C GLY A 97 -1.34 8.69 -4.57
N ASP A 98 -1.54 9.96 -4.21
CA ASP A 98 -0.46 10.86 -3.78
C ASP A 98 -0.38 10.85 -2.25
N LEU A 99 0.36 9.90 -1.69
CA LEU A 99 0.25 9.50 -0.30
C LEU A 99 1.23 10.28 0.62
N GLU A 100 0.68 10.90 1.66
CA GLU A 100 1.44 11.54 2.74
C GLU A 100 1.23 10.73 4.03
N ILE A 101 2.06 9.71 4.24
CA ILE A 101 1.98 8.83 5.42
C ILE A 101 2.83 9.40 6.55
N GLU A 102 2.19 9.68 7.68
CA GLU A 102 2.85 10.19 8.88
C GLU A 102 3.91 9.22 9.40
N GLY A 103 5.14 9.72 9.60
CA GLY A 103 6.26 8.94 10.12
C GLY A 103 6.85 7.91 9.15
N ALA A 104 6.43 7.89 7.89
CA ALA A 104 7.05 7.02 6.89
C ALA A 104 8.54 7.37 6.69
N PRO A 105 9.45 6.38 6.74
CA PRO A 105 10.87 6.59 6.46
C PRO A 105 11.11 7.21 5.07
N GLN A 106 12.07 8.13 4.99
CA GLN A 106 12.43 8.79 3.72
C GLN A 106 13.05 7.82 2.70
N ASP A 107 13.63 6.72 3.17
CA ASP A 107 14.19 5.64 2.35
C ASP A 107 13.12 4.67 1.79
N MET A 108 11.82 4.97 2.00
CA MET A 108 10.68 4.24 1.43
C MET A 108 9.95 5.08 0.35
N PRO A 109 10.59 5.45 -0.78
CA PRO A 109 9.96 6.34 -1.75
C PRO A 109 8.66 5.77 -2.35
N GLY A 110 8.53 4.45 -2.48
CA GLY A 110 7.35 3.80 -3.05
C GLY A 110 6.06 4.02 -2.24
N VAL A 111 6.15 4.24 -0.91
CA VAL A 111 4.96 4.47 -0.08
C VAL A 111 4.30 5.83 -0.29
N ARG A 112 4.95 6.73 -1.06
CA ARG A 112 4.34 7.98 -1.54
C ARG A 112 3.30 7.75 -2.64
N ARG A 113 3.23 6.53 -3.17
CA ARG A 113 2.40 6.17 -4.33
C ARG A 113 1.48 5.00 -4.03
N ARG A 114 2.04 3.94 -3.44
CA ARG A 114 1.32 2.68 -3.16
C ARG A 114 1.77 2.10 -1.83
N VAL A 115 0.84 1.56 -1.04
CA VAL A 115 1.18 0.92 0.24
C VAL A 115 0.14 -0.12 0.64
N ALA A 116 0.60 -1.19 1.31
CA ALA A 116 -0.28 -2.11 2.03
C ALA A 116 -0.24 -1.80 3.53
N LEU A 117 -1.34 -1.31 4.10
CA LEU A 117 -1.47 -1.02 5.53
C LEU A 117 -2.16 -2.17 6.28
N CYS A 118 -1.69 -2.42 7.49
CA CYS A 118 -2.25 -3.44 8.37
C CYS A 118 -3.70 -3.12 8.72
N ARG A 119 -4.57 -4.11 8.57
CA ARG A 119 -6.00 -4.04 8.90
C ARG A 119 -6.41 -4.99 10.03
N CYS A 120 -5.62 -6.06 10.22
CA CYS A 120 -5.90 -7.13 11.18
C CYS A 120 -5.41 -6.85 12.61
N GLY A 121 -4.52 -5.87 12.80
CA GLY A 121 -3.88 -5.58 14.09
C GLY A 121 -2.66 -6.44 14.44
N ALA A 122 -2.40 -7.54 13.72
CA ALA A 122 -1.36 -8.51 14.06
C ALA A 122 0.04 -8.19 13.51
N SER A 123 0.16 -7.27 12.54
CA SER A 123 1.46 -6.96 11.91
C SER A 123 2.54 -6.60 12.94
N LYS A 124 3.75 -7.13 12.76
CA LYS A 124 4.97 -6.79 13.49
C LYS A 124 5.71 -5.61 12.83
N ASN A 125 5.28 -5.21 11.63
CA ASN A 125 5.80 -4.07 10.88
C ASN A 125 4.78 -2.91 10.75
N LYS A 126 4.01 -2.62 11.81
CA LYS A 126 3.01 -1.54 11.77
C LYS A 126 3.66 -0.19 11.39
N PRO A 127 2.96 0.66 10.63
CA PRO A 127 1.57 0.50 10.15
C PRO A 127 1.42 -0.40 8.91
N PHE A 128 2.51 -0.92 8.36
CA PHE A 128 2.52 -1.73 7.14
C PHE A 128 2.02 -3.16 7.38
N CYS A 129 1.50 -3.78 6.33
CA CYS A 129 1.18 -5.21 6.33
C CYS A 129 2.45 -6.05 6.12
N ASP A 130 2.56 -7.15 6.85
CA ASP A 130 3.68 -8.11 6.79
C ASP A 130 3.17 -9.56 6.67
N ASN A 131 1.97 -9.76 6.12
CA ASN A 131 1.27 -11.05 6.03
C ASN A 131 0.85 -11.71 7.36
N SER A 132 1.07 -11.09 8.53
CA SER A 132 0.61 -11.65 9.82
C SER A 132 -0.91 -11.89 9.90
N HIS A 133 -1.70 -11.33 8.99
CA HIS A 133 -3.14 -11.58 8.90
C HIS A 133 -3.49 -13.05 8.59
N ALA A 134 -2.62 -13.77 7.86
CA ALA A 134 -2.82 -15.18 7.55
C ALA A 134 -2.65 -16.06 8.81
N GLU A 135 -1.57 -15.85 9.56
CA GLU A 135 -1.32 -16.55 10.84
C GLU A 135 -2.37 -16.20 11.89
N ALA A 136 -2.77 -14.93 11.96
CA ALA A 136 -3.81 -14.45 12.86
C ALA A 136 -5.22 -14.91 12.47
N ARG A 137 -5.39 -15.59 11.32
CA ARG A 137 -6.68 -16.01 10.76
C ARG A 137 -7.69 -14.87 10.73
N PHE A 138 -7.24 -13.72 10.21
CA PHE A 138 -8.09 -12.55 10.11
C PHE A 138 -9.22 -12.79 9.12
N GLU A 139 -10.46 -12.76 9.61
CA GLU A 139 -11.66 -12.98 8.80
C GLU A 139 -12.44 -11.69 8.64
N ASP A 140 -12.50 -11.19 7.40
CA ASP A 140 -13.34 -10.08 7.00
C ASP A 140 -13.46 -10.02 5.47
N GLY A 141 -14.69 -10.05 4.96
CA GLY A 141 -14.97 -10.07 3.51
C GLY A 141 -14.77 -8.74 2.77
N GLY A 142 -14.15 -7.74 3.40
CA GLY A 142 -13.85 -6.44 2.77
C GLY A 142 -15.10 -5.66 2.32
N ALA A 143 -16.27 -6.00 2.86
CA ALA A 143 -17.52 -5.33 2.55
C ALA A 143 -17.54 -3.92 3.17
N ILE A 144 -18.18 -2.99 2.49
CA ILE A 144 -18.31 -1.60 2.95
C ILE A 144 -19.80 -1.29 2.99
N GLY A 145 -20.35 -1.22 4.21
CA GLY A 145 -21.80 -1.12 4.43
C GLY A 145 -22.38 0.29 4.24
N SER A 146 -21.55 1.34 4.30
CA SER A 146 -21.97 2.72 4.20
C SER A 146 -21.44 3.39 2.94
N ARG A 147 -22.25 4.31 2.38
CA ARG A 147 -21.79 5.26 1.36
C ARG A 147 -21.16 6.47 2.03
N GLY A 148 -20.27 7.13 1.31
CA GLY A 148 -19.70 8.40 1.74
C GLY A 148 -20.48 9.60 1.20
N PRO A 149 -20.07 10.83 1.56
CA PRO A 149 -20.72 12.06 1.08
C PRO A 149 -20.56 12.31 -0.42
N GLY A 150 -19.69 11.56 -1.10
CA GLY A 150 -19.31 11.79 -2.51
C GLY A 150 -18.07 12.67 -2.64
N LEU A 151 -17.60 12.82 -3.88
CA LEU A 151 -16.44 13.63 -4.24
C LEU A 151 -16.81 14.62 -5.35
N SER A 152 -16.35 15.86 -5.22
CA SER A 152 -16.36 16.85 -6.31
C SER A 152 -15.10 16.79 -7.18
N GLU A 153 -14.00 16.29 -6.62
CA GLU A 153 -12.68 16.20 -7.25
C GLU A 153 -12.03 14.85 -6.93
N ARG A 154 -11.08 14.43 -7.76
CA ARG A 154 -10.32 13.19 -7.59
C ARG A 154 -8.83 13.47 -7.53
N GLY A 155 -8.08 12.58 -6.87
CA GLY A 155 -6.62 12.71 -6.72
C GLY A 155 -6.23 13.83 -5.76
N GLY A 156 -5.02 14.36 -5.94
CA GLY A 156 -4.36 15.27 -5.01
C GLY A 156 -3.86 14.56 -3.73
N PRO A 157 -3.19 15.28 -2.81
CA PRO A 157 -2.59 14.67 -1.63
C PRO A 157 -3.62 13.94 -0.75
N LEU A 158 -3.26 12.73 -0.31
CA LEU A 158 -3.97 11.94 0.68
C LEU A 158 -3.11 11.77 1.92
N LYS A 159 -3.48 12.48 2.98
CA LYS A 159 -2.84 12.40 4.30
C LYS A 159 -3.29 11.14 5.02
N VAL A 160 -2.35 10.34 5.48
CA VAL A 160 -2.59 9.14 6.30
C VAL A 160 -1.93 9.34 7.66
N ARG A 161 -2.72 9.70 8.66
CA ARG A 161 -2.26 9.90 10.03
C ARG A 161 -2.48 8.67 10.90
N LEU A 162 -1.49 8.39 11.75
CA LEU A 162 -1.51 7.24 12.65
C LEU A 162 -2.00 7.70 14.01
N MET A 163 -3.24 7.38 14.38
CA MET A 163 -3.71 7.68 15.73
C MET A 163 -3.03 6.71 16.71
N PRO A 164 -2.43 7.20 17.83
CA PRO A 164 -1.85 6.34 18.85
C PRO A 164 -2.87 5.32 19.36
N ASP A 165 -2.49 4.04 19.39
CA ASP A 165 -3.36 2.92 19.78
C ASP A 165 -4.73 2.90 19.07
N GLY A 166 -4.80 3.52 17.89
CA GLY A 166 -6.05 3.94 17.27
C GLY A 166 -6.11 3.69 15.77
N PRO A 167 -7.13 4.25 15.09
CA PRO A 167 -7.32 4.06 13.67
C PRO A 167 -6.30 4.80 12.81
N LEU A 168 -6.34 4.52 11.51
CA LEU A 168 -5.74 5.36 10.48
C LEU A 168 -6.73 6.49 10.16
N LYS A 169 -6.31 7.75 10.27
CA LYS A 169 -7.13 8.90 9.88
C LYS A 169 -6.70 9.36 8.49
N LEU A 170 -7.60 9.22 7.51
CA LEU A 170 -7.34 9.58 6.11
C LEU A 170 -8.03 10.91 5.79
N GLU A 171 -7.30 11.83 5.16
CA GLU A 171 -7.78 13.15 4.72
C GLU A 171 -7.28 13.48 3.31
N GLY A 172 -8.20 13.82 2.42
CA GLY A 172 -7.97 13.99 0.98
C GLY A 172 -9.04 13.25 0.16
N ASN A 173 -9.13 13.52 -1.15
CA ASN A 173 -10.15 12.93 -2.01
C ASN A 173 -9.95 11.41 -2.12
N LEU A 174 -10.82 10.60 -1.52
CA LEU A 174 -10.62 9.15 -1.40
C LEU A 174 -11.83 8.36 -1.88
N THR A 175 -11.57 7.33 -2.70
CA THR A 175 -12.53 6.28 -3.04
C THR A 175 -12.15 4.97 -2.34
N LEU A 176 -13.03 4.41 -1.52
CA LEU A 176 -12.87 3.05 -1.00
C LEU A 176 -13.49 2.04 -1.98
N ILE A 177 -12.71 1.02 -2.31
CA ILE A 177 -13.08 -0.11 -3.14
C ILE A 177 -13.29 -1.31 -2.20
N ALA A 178 -14.49 -1.89 -2.22
CA ALA A 178 -14.79 -3.09 -1.45
C ALA A 178 -13.99 -4.29 -1.99
N GLY A 179 -13.87 -5.36 -1.20
CA GLY A 179 -13.18 -6.59 -1.61
C GLY A 179 -13.76 -7.27 -2.86
N SER A 180 -14.97 -6.89 -3.28
CA SER A 180 -15.59 -7.29 -4.55
C SER A 180 -15.08 -6.53 -5.78
N GLY A 181 -14.23 -5.50 -5.60
CA GLY A 181 -13.74 -4.61 -6.65
C GLY A 181 -14.65 -3.41 -6.95
N ARG A 182 -15.80 -3.29 -6.28
CA ARG A 182 -16.74 -2.16 -6.51
C ARG A 182 -16.36 -0.93 -5.68
N PRO A 183 -16.36 0.29 -6.26
CA PRO A 183 -16.41 1.52 -5.49
C PRO A 183 -17.64 1.53 -4.59
N ALA A 184 -17.44 1.75 -3.29
CA ALA A 184 -18.53 1.64 -2.30
C ALA A 184 -18.66 2.87 -1.39
N TRP A 185 -17.57 3.61 -1.20
CA TRP A 185 -17.56 4.84 -0.40
C TRP A 185 -16.66 5.89 -1.05
N GLU A 186 -17.09 7.15 -1.03
CA GLU A 186 -16.35 8.29 -1.56
C GLU A 186 -16.48 9.47 -0.59
N GLY A 187 -15.38 10.16 -0.31
CA GLY A 187 -15.37 11.33 0.57
C GLY A 187 -13.98 11.84 0.85
N THR A 188 -13.90 12.95 1.59
CA THR A 188 -12.65 13.66 1.84
C THR A 188 -11.99 13.34 3.19
N GLN A 189 -12.71 12.65 4.08
CA GLN A 189 -12.19 12.28 5.40
C GLN A 189 -12.85 11.01 5.92
N THR A 190 -12.05 10.09 6.46
CA THR A 190 -12.55 8.90 7.16
C THR A 190 -11.53 8.36 8.17
N ALA A 191 -11.97 7.46 9.05
CA ALA A 191 -11.10 6.74 9.98
C ALA A 191 -11.23 5.23 9.73
N LEU A 192 -10.13 4.59 9.32
CA LEU A 192 -10.09 3.16 9.00
C LEU A 192 -9.56 2.36 10.18
N CYS A 193 -10.21 1.25 10.46
CA CYS A 193 -9.80 0.29 11.47
C CYS A 193 -8.48 -0.39 11.05
N ARG A 194 -7.50 -0.38 11.96
CA ARG A 194 -6.26 -1.16 11.83
C ARG A 194 -6.03 -2.15 12.97
N CYS A 195 -6.95 -2.23 13.93
CA CYS A 195 -6.84 -3.13 15.09
C CYS A 195 -7.48 -4.51 14.88
N GLY A 196 -8.20 -4.72 13.77
CA GLY A 196 -8.93 -5.97 13.50
C GLY A 196 -10.25 -6.15 14.27
N ALA A 197 -10.51 -5.35 15.31
CA ALA A 197 -11.64 -5.59 16.22
C ALA A 197 -12.95 -4.83 15.88
N SER A 198 -12.93 -3.89 14.94
CA SER A 198 -14.14 -3.12 14.58
C SER A 198 -15.29 -4.03 14.13
N LYS A 199 -16.52 -3.72 14.53
CA LYS A 199 -17.75 -4.37 14.06
C LYS A 199 -18.31 -3.69 12.81
N ASN A 200 -17.80 -2.50 12.47
CA ASN A 200 -18.16 -1.72 11.29
C ASN A 200 -16.97 -1.58 10.33
N LYS A 201 -16.23 -2.67 10.09
CA LYS A 201 -15.11 -2.68 9.14
C LYS A 201 -15.58 -2.22 7.74
N PRO A 202 -14.75 -1.50 6.99
CA PRO A 202 -13.36 -1.12 7.28
C PRO A 202 -13.22 0.09 8.23
N PHE A 203 -14.31 0.70 8.69
CA PHE A 203 -14.28 1.91 9.51
C PHE A 203 -13.95 1.61 10.97
N CYS A 204 -13.40 2.60 11.65
CA CYS A 204 -13.23 2.57 13.10
C CYS A 204 -14.56 2.85 13.80
N ASP A 205 -14.88 2.04 14.81
CA ASP A 205 -16.05 2.20 15.68
C ASP A 205 -15.66 2.37 17.17
N GLY A 206 -14.36 2.58 17.44
CA GLY A 206 -13.82 2.67 18.80
C GLY A 206 -13.41 1.34 19.45
N SER A 207 -13.64 0.19 18.80
CA SER A 207 -13.33 -1.13 19.37
C SER A 207 -11.86 -1.35 19.75
N HIS A 208 -10.93 -0.56 19.20
CA HIS A 208 -9.50 -0.61 19.55
C HIS A 208 -9.23 -0.42 21.05
N ARG A 209 -10.06 0.37 21.75
CA ARG A 209 -9.91 0.60 23.19
C ARG A 209 -10.18 -0.67 24.00
N ALA A 210 -11.32 -1.30 23.74
CA ALA A 210 -11.71 -2.53 24.41
C ALA A 210 -10.82 -3.72 24.01
N ALA A 211 -10.35 -3.74 22.77
CA ALA A 211 -9.40 -4.74 22.28
C ALA A 211 -7.97 -4.56 22.83
N GLY A 212 -7.69 -3.48 23.57
CA GLY A 212 -6.35 -3.19 24.07
C GLY A 212 -5.32 -3.05 22.95
N PHE A 213 -5.73 -2.53 21.79
CA PHE A 213 -4.84 -2.41 20.63
C PHE A 213 -3.64 -1.53 20.98
N LYS A 214 -2.44 -2.07 20.73
CA LYS A 214 -1.18 -1.37 20.92
C LYS A 214 -0.43 -1.26 19.61
N SER A 215 -0.07 -0.04 19.29
CA SER A 215 0.71 0.30 18.12
C SER A 215 1.24 1.69 18.37
N ASP A 216 2.53 1.76 18.67
CA ASP A 216 3.27 3.00 18.87
C ASP A 216 2.96 4.02 17.74
#